data_AF-A0A321LTE4-F1
#
_entry.id   AF-A0A321LTE4-F1
#
_cell.length_a   1.000
_cell.length_b   1.000
_cell.length_c   1.000
_cell.angle_alpha   90.00
_cell.angle_beta   90.00
_cell.angle_gamma   90.00
#
_symmetry.space_group_name_H-M   'P 1'
#
loop_
_entity.id
_entity.type
_entity.pdbx_description
1 polymer ?
#
loop_
_entity_poly.entity_id
_entity_poly.type
_entity_poly.pdbx_seq_one_letter_code
_entity_poly.pdbx_strand_id
1 'polypeptide(L)'
;MANGRALFSSVGCAVCHTTSLKTQPSRLTAGLSNATANLFSDLEIHHMGTGLADNVSQGGAGGDQFRTAPLWGVGQRIFFLHDGRTSSLITAINAHGSNGSEANTSLNTAAALSLSQQQDLINFLRSL
;
A
#
# COMPACT_ATOMS: atom_id res chain seq x y z
N MET A 1 -1.11 10.47 -15.03
CA MET A 1 -0.42 9.26 -14.53
C MET A 1 1.00 9.53 -14.02
N ALA A 2 1.92 10.10 -14.83
CA ALA A 2 3.30 10.36 -14.39
C ALA A 2 3.39 11.22 -13.11
N ASN A 3 2.56 12.27 -12.99
CA ASN A 3 2.50 13.10 -11.79
C ASN A 3 2.03 12.30 -10.55
N GLY A 4 0.97 11.48 -10.67
CA GLY A 4 0.48 10.64 -9.58
C GLY A 4 1.49 9.61 -9.08
N ARG A 5 2.27 8.99 -9.98
CA ARG A 5 3.36 8.09 -9.58
C ARG A 5 4.48 8.83 -8.84
N ALA A 6 4.82 10.04 -9.28
CA ALA A 6 5.82 10.86 -8.59
C ALA A 6 5.32 11.28 -7.20
N LEU A 7 4.06 11.70 -7.09
CA LEU A 7 3.40 12.02 -5.83
C LEU A 7 3.38 10.83 -4.87
N PHE A 8 3.06 9.63 -5.36
CA PHE A 8 3.08 8.41 -4.56
C PHE A 8 4.44 8.17 -3.88
N SER A 9 5.53 8.40 -4.62
CA SER A 9 6.88 8.36 -4.05
C SER A 9 7.15 9.53 -3.09
N SER A 10 6.82 10.77 -3.45
CA SER A 10 7.14 11.96 -2.65
C SER A 10 6.35 12.06 -1.34
N VAL A 11 5.13 11.52 -1.32
CA VAL A 11 4.29 11.40 -0.13
C VAL A 11 4.86 10.39 0.87
N GLY A 12 5.66 9.43 0.39
CA GLY A 12 6.18 8.33 1.21
C GLY A 12 5.32 7.07 1.18
N CYS A 13 4.31 6.97 0.31
CA CYS A 13 3.55 5.71 0.13
C CYS A 13 4.48 4.56 -0.29
N ALA A 14 5.48 4.86 -1.12
CA ALA A 14 6.45 3.90 -1.62
C ALA A 14 7.43 3.34 -0.58
N VAL A 15 7.40 3.82 0.68
CA VAL A 15 8.21 3.26 1.77
C VAL A 15 7.77 1.82 2.06
N CYS A 16 6.47 1.59 2.22
CA CYS A 16 5.91 0.24 2.40
C CYS A 16 5.43 -0.33 1.05
N HIS A 17 4.76 0.48 0.23
CA HIS A 17 4.29 0.07 -1.08
C HIS A 17 5.39 0.20 -2.16
N THR A 18 6.54 -0.43 -1.92
CA THR A 18 7.72 -0.35 -2.78
C THR A 18 7.41 -0.77 -4.21
N THR A 19 7.86 0.02 -5.19
CA THR A 19 7.32 -0.07 -6.56
C THR A 19 7.58 -1.41 -7.26
N SER A 20 8.66 -2.11 -6.90
CA SER A 20 8.99 -3.40 -7.48
C SER A 20 9.95 -4.20 -6.61
N LEU A 21 9.84 -5.53 -6.67
CA LEU A 21 10.83 -6.46 -6.17
C LEU A 21 11.45 -7.24 -7.33
N LYS A 22 12.67 -7.74 -7.16
CA LYS A 22 13.29 -8.68 -8.11
C LYS A 22 13.29 -10.08 -7.54
N THR A 23 12.84 -11.05 -8.33
CA THR A 23 12.95 -12.46 -7.96
C THR A 23 14.41 -12.90 -7.94
N GLN A 24 14.70 -13.94 -7.16
CA GLN A 24 15.98 -14.63 -7.22
C GLN A 24 16.10 -15.45 -8.51
N PRO A 25 17.31 -15.93 -8.86
CA PRO A 25 17.48 -16.90 -9.93
C PRO A 25 16.54 -18.11 -9.74
N SER A 26 15.71 -18.37 -10.74
CA SER A 26 14.73 -19.46 -10.74
C SER A 26 15.33 -20.74 -11.29
N ARG A 27 15.07 -21.85 -10.60
CA ARG A 27 15.39 -23.21 -11.07
C ARG A 27 14.26 -23.82 -11.92
N LEU A 28 13.11 -23.16 -12.01
CA LEU A 28 11.92 -23.67 -12.70
C LEU A 28 11.87 -23.23 -14.16
N THR A 29 12.09 -21.94 -14.41
CA THR A 29 12.11 -21.37 -15.76
C THR A 29 12.93 -20.09 -15.81
N ALA A 30 13.65 -19.88 -16.91
CA ALA A 30 14.46 -18.69 -17.12
C ALA A 30 13.63 -17.39 -17.07
N GLY A 31 12.34 -17.44 -17.45
CA GLY A 31 11.44 -16.28 -17.41
C GLY A 31 11.12 -15.77 -15.99
N LEU A 32 11.34 -16.58 -14.96
CA LEU A 32 11.17 -16.19 -13.55
C LEU A 32 12.49 -15.81 -12.87
N SER A 33 13.63 -15.90 -13.57
CA SER A 33 14.94 -15.52 -13.03
C SER A 33 15.16 -14.02 -13.12
N ASN A 34 15.52 -13.37 -12.00
CA ASN A 34 15.75 -11.92 -11.94
C ASN A 34 14.59 -11.09 -12.52
N ALA A 35 13.37 -11.64 -12.47
CA ALA A 35 12.18 -11.02 -13.00
C ALA A 35 11.77 -9.86 -12.08
N THR A 36 11.47 -8.71 -12.68
CA THR A 36 10.94 -7.56 -11.96
C THR A 36 9.44 -7.75 -11.75
N ALA A 37 9.01 -7.81 -10.49
CA ALA A 37 7.61 -7.87 -10.09
C ALA A 37 7.18 -6.48 -9.57
N ASN A 38 6.33 -5.78 -10.33
CA ASN A 38 5.81 -4.45 -9.96
C ASN A 38 4.63 -4.57 -8.98
N LEU A 39 4.90 -5.09 -7.78
CA LEU A 39 3.90 -5.41 -6.76
C LEU A 39 3.31 -4.17 -6.08
N PHE A 40 4.08 -3.09 -5.99
CA PHE A 40 3.78 -1.95 -5.11
C PHE A 40 3.57 -2.39 -3.65
N SER A 41 4.54 -3.16 -3.15
CA SER A 41 4.58 -3.76 -1.81
C SER A 41 5.97 -4.33 -1.56
N ASP A 42 6.50 -4.07 -0.37
CA ASP A 42 7.69 -4.73 0.18
C ASP A 42 7.43 -6.14 0.72
N LEU A 43 6.15 -6.52 0.89
CA LEU A 43 5.70 -7.76 1.52
C LEU A 43 6.12 -7.89 3.00
N GLU A 44 6.54 -6.79 3.65
CA GLU A 44 6.90 -6.76 5.07
C GLU A 44 5.67 -6.51 5.96
N ILE A 45 5.83 -6.70 7.26
CA ILE A 45 4.79 -6.52 8.28
C ILE A 45 5.01 -5.17 8.98
N HIS A 46 3.96 -4.36 9.05
CA HIS A 46 3.99 -3.02 9.63
C HIS A 46 2.91 -2.81 10.68
N HIS A 47 3.19 -1.97 11.66
CA HIS A 47 2.18 -1.48 12.59
C HIS A 47 1.24 -0.50 11.89
N MET A 48 -0.01 -0.91 11.70
CA MET A 48 -1.09 -0.10 11.14
C MET A 48 -1.92 0.64 12.19
N GLY A 49 -1.57 0.44 13.46
CA GLY A 49 -2.13 1.13 14.61
C GLY A 49 -3.55 0.71 14.96
N THR A 50 -4.03 1.31 16.04
CA THR A 50 -5.30 0.97 16.72
C THR A 50 -6.55 1.07 15.83
N GLY A 51 -6.54 1.89 14.77
CA GLY A 51 -7.70 2.05 13.87
C GLY A 51 -7.90 0.90 12.88
N LEU A 52 -6.84 0.12 12.65
CA LEU A 52 -6.85 -1.08 11.80
C LEU A 52 -6.64 -2.36 12.62
N ALA A 53 -6.55 -2.27 13.94
CA ALA A 53 -6.39 -3.45 14.77
C ALA A 53 -7.64 -4.35 14.75
N ASP A 54 -7.47 -5.65 14.56
CA ASP A 54 -8.56 -6.65 14.56
C ASP A 54 -8.51 -7.60 15.77
N ASN A 55 -7.52 -7.43 16.64
CA ASN A 55 -7.22 -8.30 17.80
C ASN A 55 -6.93 -9.77 17.42
N VAL A 56 -6.57 -10.05 16.17
CA VAL A 56 -6.19 -11.38 15.69
C VAL A 56 -4.66 -11.44 15.59
N SER A 57 -4.03 -12.33 16.36
CA SER A 57 -2.60 -12.59 16.20
C SER A 57 -2.35 -13.69 15.18
N GLN A 58 -1.33 -13.51 14.35
CA GLN A 58 -0.90 -14.48 13.34
C GLN A 58 0.60 -14.75 13.46
N GLY A 59 0.96 -15.87 14.10
CA GLY A 59 2.35 -16.19 14.40
C GLY A 59 2.96 -15.14 15.35
N GLY A 60 3.97 -14.41 14.88
CA GLY A 60 4.59 -13.31 15.64
C GLY A 60 3.93 -11.95 15.44
N ALA A 61 2.98 -11.81 14.51
CA ALA A 61 2.28 -10.55 14.26
C ALA A 61 1.14 -10.36 15.27
N GLY A 62 1.10 -9.19 15.90
CA GLY A 62 -0.01 -8.71 16.73
C GLY A 62 -1.20 -8.25 15.90
N GLY A 63 -2.31 -7.93 16.58
CA GLY A 63 -3.58 -7.59 15.93
C GLY A 63 -3.59 -6.27 15.15
N ASP A 64 -2.59 -5.41 15.30
CA ASP A 64 -2.41 -4.17 14.53
C ASP A 64 -1.32 -4.30 13.44
N GLN A 65 -0.72 -5.47 13.29
CA GLN A 65 0.40 -5.70 12.40
C GLN A 65 -0.05 -6.41 11.14
N PHE A 66 0.09 -5.75 9.99
CA PHE A 66 -0.37 -6.29 8.71
C PHE A 66 0.76 -6.31 7.69
N ARG A 67 0.77 -7.37 6.87
CA ARG A 67 1.63 -7.42 5.70
C ARG A 67 1.17 -6.40 4.67
N THR A 68 2.07 -5.62 4.10
CA THR A 68 1.73 -4.66 3.02
C THR A 68 1.08 -5.39 1.85
N ALA A 69 -0.19 -5.11 1.55
CA ALA A 69 -0.89 -5.71 0.42
C ALA A 69 -0.32 -5.19 -0.92
N PRO A 70 -0.01 -6.04 -1.91
CA PRO A 70 0.36 -5.60 -3.25
C PRO A 70 -0.74 -4.75 -3.89
N LEU A 71 -0.39 -3.59 -4.44
CA LEU A 71 -1.34 -2.68 -5.08
C LEU A 71 -1.54 -2.95 -6.58
N TRP A 72 -0.84 -3.92 -7.16
CA TRP A 72 -1.13 -4.38 -8.52
C TRP A 72 -2.62 -4.83 -8.66
N GLY A 73 -3.35 -4.25 -9.59
CA GLY A 73 -4.78 -4.45 -9.76
C GLY A 73 -5.67 -3.80 -8.69
N VAL A 74 -5.16 -2.90 -7.83
CA VAL A 74 -5.98 -2.24 -6.80
C VAL A 74 -7.13 -1.43 -7.40
N GLY A 75 -6.97 -0.91 -8.63
CA GLY A 75 -8.02 -0.20 -9.36
C GLY A 75 -9.24 -1.08 -9.71
N GLN A 76 -9.08 -2.41 -9.69
CA GLN A 76 -10.14 -3.38 -9.97
C GLN A 76 -10.73 -4.02 -8.71
N ARG A 77 -10.24 -3.66 -7.50
CA ARG A 77 -10.77 -4.21 -6.24
C ARG A 77 -12.05 -3.50 -5.83
N ILE A 78 -13.01 -4.28 -5.33
CA ILE A 78 -14.33 -3.79 -4.91
C ILE A 78 -14.31 -3.36 -3.44
N PHE A 79 -13.58 -4.09 -2.59
CA PHE A 79 -13.47 -3.84 -1.15
C PHE A 79 -12.00 -3.71 -0.75
N PHE A 80 -11.73 -2.83 0.22
CA PHE A 80 -10.40 -2.49 0.71
C PHE A 80 -10.27 -2.78 2.22
N LEU A 81 -9.02 -2.77 2.68
CA LEU A 81 -8.59 -3.16 4.04
C LEU A 81 -8.77 -4.66 4.30
N HIS A 82 -8.19 -5.16 5.39
CA HIS A 82 -8.20 -6.59 5.72
C HIS A 82 -9.61 -7.13 6.02
N ASP A 83 -10.51 -6.25 6.47
CA ASP A 83 -11.90 -6.56 6.83
C ASP A 83 -12.92 -6.22 5.73
N GLY A 84 -12.48 -5.67 4.60
CA GLY A 84 -13.35 -5.31 3.49
C GLY A 84 -14.38 -4.22 3.80
N ARG A 85 -14.21 -3.43 4.88
CA ARG A 85 -15.25 -2.52 5.39
C ARG A 85 -15.62 -1.35 4.45
N THR A 86 -14.84 -1.10 3.41
CA THR A 86 -15.05 0.04 2.51
C THR A 86 -14.77 -0.30 1.05
N SER A 87 -15.54 0.30 0.14
CA SER A 87 -15.31 0.30 -1.32
C SER A 87 -14.71 1.63 -1.82
N SER A 88 -14.36 2.55 -0.92
CA SER A 88 -13.78 3.84 -1.23
C SER A 88 -12.27 3.82 -1.01
N LEU A 89 -11.51 4.02 -2.09
CA LEU A 89 -10.04 4.06 -2.02
C LEU A 89 -9.53 5.20 -1.11
N ILE A 90 -10.22 6.35 -1.13
CA ILE A 90 -9.90 7.49 -0.25
C ILE A 90 -10.14 7.13 1.21
N THR A 91 -11.26 6.44 1.50
CA THR A 91 -11.56 5.97 2.85
C THR A 91 -10.52 4.96 3.32
N ALA A 92 -10.08 4.05 2.45
CA ALA A 92 -9.02 3.10 2.75
C ALA A 92 -7.68 3.79 3.05
N ILE A 93 -7.28 4.80 2.26
CA ILE A 93 -6.07 5.60 2.50
C ILE A 93 -6.17 6.31 3.85
N ASN A 94 -7.28 6.99 4.14
CA ASN A 94 -7.48 7.68 5.41
C ASN A 94 -7.45 6.74 6.62
N ALA A 95 -7.92 5.49 6.46
CA ALA A 95 -7.89 4.48 7.52
C ALA A 95 -6.46 4.05 7.91
N HIS A 96 -5.43 4.37 7.13
CA HIS A 96 -4.04 4.15 7.54
C HIS A 96 -3.62 5.06 8.71
N GLY A 97 -4.38 6.12 8.99
CA GLY A 97 -4.11 7.06 10.07
C GLY A 97 -4.74 6.62 11.39
N SER A 98 -3.92 6.28 12.36
CA SER A 98 -4.38 5.99 13.73
C SER A 98 -3.22 6.01 14.73
N ASN A 99 -3.54 6.01 16.03
CA ASN A 99 -2.50 5.91 17.06
C ASN A 99 -1.69 4.62 16.90
N GLY A 100 -0.36 4.76 16.84
CA GLY A 100 0.58 3.66 16.63
C GLY A 100 0.84 3.28 15.17
N SER A 101 0.18 3.91 14.20
CA SER A 101 0.41 3.60 12.78
C SER A 101 1.73 4.19 12.26
N GLU A 102 2.53 3.36 11.59
CA GLU A 102 3.73 3.78 10.85
C GLU A 102 3.40 4.69 9.65
N ALA A 103 2.18 4.58 9.12
CA ALA A 103 1.74 5.33 7.93
C ALA A 103 1.31 6.78 8.20
N ASN A 104 1.29 7.22 9.47
CA ASN A 104 0.78 8.54 9.86
C ASN A 104 1.48 9.70 9.13
N THR A 105 2.81 9.65 8.99
CA THR A 105 3.58 10.70 8.30
C THR A 105 3.20 10.79 6.82
N SER A 106 3.08 9.64 6.15
CA SER A 106 2.68 9.58 4.73
C SER A 106 1.24 10.05 4.56
N LEU A 107 0.32 9.68 5.46
CA LEU A 107 -1.06 10.14 5.39
C LEU A 107 -1.18 11.66 5.59
N ASN A 108 -0.47 12.23 6.57
CA ASN A 108 -0.46 13.68 6.79
C ASN A 108 0.10 14.42 5.57
N THR A 109 1.14 13.88 4.94
CA THR A 109 1.72 14.44 3.71
C THR A 109 0.73 14.36 2.54
N ALA A 110 0.00 13.24 2.40
CA ALA A 110 -1.05 13.09 1.38
C ALA A 110 -2.19 14.09 1.59
N ALA A 111 -2.62 14.29 2.83
CA ALA A 111 -3.69 15.22 3.20
C ALA A 111 -3.32 16.69 2.94
N ALA A 112 -2.03 17.03 2.99
CA ALA A 112 -1.51 18.36 2.71
C ALA A 112 -1.38 18.70 1.22
N LEU A 113 -1.54 17.71 0.32
CA LEU A 113 -1.55 17.94 -1.12
C LEU A 113 -2.75 18.79 -1.55
N SER A 114 -2.60 19.52 -2.66
CA SER A 114 -3.75 20.19 -3.28
C SER A 114 -4.79 19.17 -3.76
N LEU A 115 -6.05 19.60 -3.94
CA LEU A 115 -7.11 18.71 -4.43
C LEU A 115 -6.76 18.07 -5.79
N SER A 116 -6.09 18.80 -6.68
CA SER A 116 -5.65 18.24 -7.97
C SER A 116 -4.56 17.19 -7.79
N GLN A 117 -3.60 17.41 -6.89
CA GLN A 117 -2.56 16.44 -6.58
C GLN A 117 -3.13 15.18 -5.91
N GLN A 118 -4.08 15.33 -4.98
CA GLN A 118 -4.80 14.20 -4.39
C GLN A 118 -5.52 13.40 -5.47
N GLN A 119 -6.21 14.07 -6.40
CA GLN A 119 -6.88 13.40 -7.51
C GLN A 119 -5.89 12.67 -8.44
N ASP A 120 -4.72 13.24 -8.70
CA ASP A 120 -3.67 12.61 -9.50
C ASP A 120 -3.11 11.34 -8.81
N LEU A 121 -2.92 11.38 -7.49
CA LEU A 121 -2.52 10.21 -6.70
C LEU A 121 -3.58 9.10 -6.77
N ILE A 122 -4.86 9.45 -6.61
CA ILE A 122 -5.98 8.49 -6.72
C ILE A 122 -6.08 7.92 -8.14
N ASN A 123 -5.91 8.75 -9.17
CA ASN A 123 -5.94 8.29 -10.56
C ASN A 123 -4.80 7.32 -10.87
N PHE A 124 -3.60 7.57 -10.30
CA PHE A 124 -2.50 6.64 -10.40
C PHE A 124 -2.84 5.29 -9.74
N LEU A 125 -3.35 5.30 -8.50
CA LEU A 125 -3.75 4.06 -7.81
C LEU A 125 -4.85 3.30 -8.57
N ARG A 126 -5.82 4.00 -9.16
CA ARG A 126 -6.87 3.36 -10.00
C ARG A 126 -6.33 2.76 -11.31
N SER A 127 -5.17 3.21 -11.77
CA SER A 127 -4.53 2.67 -12.97
C SER A 127 -3.70 1.41 -12.69
N LEU A 128 -3.50 1.07 -11.42
CA LEU A 128 -2.77 -0.12 -11.00
C LEU A 128 -3.66 -1.36 -11.03
#